data_AF-A0A9W4KC39-F1
#
_entry.id   AF-A0A9W4KC39-F1
#
_cell.length_a   1.000
_cell.length_b   1.000
_cell.length_c   1.000
_cell.angle_alpha   90.00
_cell.angle_beta   90.00
_cell.angle_gamma   90.00
#
_symmetry.space_group_name_H-M   'P 1'
#
loop_
_entity.id
_entity.type
_entity.pdbx_description
1 polymer ?
#
loop_
_entity_poly.entity_id
_entity_poly.type
_entity_poly.pdbx_seq_one_letter_code
_entity_poly.pdbx_strand_id
1 'polypeptide(L)'
;MPPPTPIPIPLFASTQLNLLHEEHAAEVSSSKLASTAATVSPSTRRTLQATGYALTGLILSQCRTGLGGRVVGEFAPDPAVASEESRAADGTPRLGSHGIRVGDVVRVSDVAGAGKKVGKDKDKEKERDSEKGVEGVVTRTGDRAVWIAFGRHGGGVAKEDDEAVEELWGKKVWAIKLANDVTYRRMRQTMEKMVKMTESDYSHFMRVAFGHTTPLQLDTEACGPVEFTDPTLNDSQKEAIQFALASRDIALIHGPPGTGKTHTLIELILQLVQRKKRILVCGPSNVSVDNIVERLAPKKVPVVRIGHPARLLPSVLEHSLEVLTQTSDAGGIVKDIRKEIDEKQASIRKTRSGRERRARV
;
A
#
# COMPACT_ATOMS: atom_id res chain seq x y z
N MET A 1 -26.16 -2.73 -34.91
CA MET A 1 -24.92 -3.53 -34.72
C MET A 1 -25.34 -4.92 -34.27
N PRO A 2 -24.74 -6.00 -34.78
CA PRO A 2 -24.95 -7.32 -34.20
C PRO A 2 -24.59 -7.28 -32.70
N PRO A 3 -25.30 -8.01 -31.84
CA PRO A 3 -24.92 -8.09 -30.44
C PRO A 3 -23.47 -8.60 -30.35
N PRO A 4 -22.61 -7.96 -29.53
CA PRO A 4 -21.24 -8.40 -29.38
C PRO A 4 -21.24 -9.87 -28.96
N THR A 5 -20.40 -10.69 -29.60
CA THR A 5 -20.23 -12.09 -29.21
C THR A 5 -19.82 -12.16 -27.74
N PRO A 6 -20.53 -12.93 -26.90
CA PRO A 6 -20.19 -13.09 -25.50
C PRO A 6 -18.75 -13.58 -25.34
N ILE A 7 -18.02 -13.01 -24.39
CA ILE A 7 -16.61 -13.36 -24.15
C ILE A 7 -16.56 -14.47 -23.10
N PRO A 8 -16.00 -15.66 -23.40
CA PRO A 8 -15.85 -16.69 -22.38
C PRO A 8 -14.96 -16.20 -21.23
N ILE A 9 -15.47 -16.27 -20.00
CA ILE A 9 -14.74 -15.82 -18.80
C ILE A 9 -13.40 -16.55 -18.62
N PRO A 10 -13.30 -17.88 -18.81
CA PRO A 10 -12.02 -18.57 -18.75
C PRO A 10 -10.99 -18.07 -19.77
N LEU A 11 -11.43 -17.74 -20.99
CA LEU A 11 -10.57 -17.23 -22.06
C LEU A 11 -10.06 -15.81 -21.73
N PHE A 12 -10.93 -14.95 -21.21
CA PHE A 12 -10.51 -13.64 -20.70
C PHE A 12 -9.47 -13.81 -19.59
N ALA A 13 -9.74 -14.66 -18.61
CA ALA A 13 -8.86 -14.85 -17.46
C ALA A 13 -7.51 -15.45 -17.85
N SER A 14 -7.46 -16.41 -18.78
CA SER A 14 -6.19 -16.96 -19.29
C SER A 14 -5.37 -15.91 -20.04
N THR A 15 -6.03 -15.06 -20.82
CA THR A 15 -5.38 -13.94 -21.52
C THR A 15 -4.80 -12.94 -20.51
N GLN A 16 -5.57 -12.57 -19.49
CA GLN A 16 -5.09 -11.68 -18.43
C GLN A 16 -3.95 -12.29 -17.61
N LEU A 17 -3.93 -13.60 -17.35
CA LEU A 17 -2.81 -14.26 -16.68
C LEU A 17 -1.50 -14.13 -17.45
N ASN A 18 -1.55 -14.29 -18.77
CA ASN A 18 -0.36 -14.12 -19.62
C ASN A 18 0.15 -12.68 -19.57
N LEU A 19 -0.75 -11.70 -19.73
CA LEU A 19 -0.40 -10.28 -19.65
C LEU A 19 0.17 -9.90 -18.26
N LEU A 20 -0.43 -10.43 -17.18
CA LEU A 20 0.06 -10.22 -15.83
C LEU A 20 1.44 -10.84 -15.60
N HIS A 21 1.73 -11.98 -16.24
CA HIS A 21 3.04 -12.61 -16.16
C HIS A 21 4.11 -11.79 -16.90
N GLU A 22 3.78 -11.30 -18.10
CA GLU A 22 4.67 -10.41 -18.87
C GLU A 22 4.97 -9.12 -18.13
N GLU A 23 3.94 -8.46 -17.57
CA GLU A 23 4.10 -7.24 -16.79
C GLU A 23 4.90 -7.49 -15.50
N HIS A 24 4.62 -8.58 -14.77
CA HIS A 24 5.38 -8.93 -13.58
C HIS A 24 6.84 -9.23 -13.90
N ALA A 25 7.12 -9.95 -14.99
CA ALA A 25 8.48 -10.23 -15.45
C ALA A 25 9.21 -8.93 -15.84
N ALA A 26 8.53 -8.00 -16.51
CA ALA A 26 9.07 -6.68 -16.83
C ALA A 26 9.40 -5.85 -15.56
N GLU A 27 8.49 -5.80 -14.59
CA GLU A 27 8.72 -5.10 -13.32
C GLU A 27 9.85 -5.76 -12.51
N VAL A 28 9.86 -7.09 -12.42
CA VAL A 28 10.90 -7.85 -11.72
C VAL A 28 12.25 -7.70 -12.41
N SER A 29 12.33 -7.70 -13.74
CA SER A 29 13.60 -7.47 -14.45
C SER A 29 14.15 -6.06 -14.16
N SER A 30 13.28 -5.04 -14.17
CA SER A 30 13.62 -3.67 -13.77
C SER A 30 14.08 -3.60 -12.31
N SER A 31 13.39 -4.33 -11.42
CA SER A 31 13.72 -4.37 -9.99
C SER A 31 14.95 -5.25 -9.68
N LYS A 32 15.25 -6.31 -10.43
CA LYS A 32 16.45 -7.17 -10.26
C LYS A 32 17.72 -6.50 -10.75
N LEU A 33 17.64 -5.72 -11.84
CA LEU A 33 18.69 -4.77 -12.21
C LEU A 33 18.96 -3.78 -11.06
N ALA A 34 17.91 -3.44 -10.31
CA ALA A 34 17.98 -2.64 -9.12
C ALA A 34 18.49 -3.45 -7.89
N SER A 35 18.07 -4.69 -7.64
CA SER A 35 18.28 -5.40 -6.36
C SER A 35 19.57 -6.23 -6.30
N THR A 36 20.04 -6.78 -7.43
CA THR A 36 21.37 -7.44 -7.52
C THR A 36 22.53 -6.45 -7.36
N ALA A 37 22.20 -5.17 -7.17
CA ALA A 37 23.06 -4.04 -6.90
C ALA A 37 23.63 -3.97 -5.47
N ALA A 38 23.66 -5.07 -4.72
CA ALA A 38 24.40 -5.12 -3.46
C ALA A 38 25.90 -4.81 -3.66
N THR A 39 26.41 -4.81 -4.91
CA THR A 39 27.77 -4.42 -5.33
C THR A 39 27.80 -3.24 -6.31
N VAL A 40 26.76 -2.40 -6.35
CA VAL A 40 26.65 -1.39 -7.42
C VAL A 40 27.64 -0.23 -7.26
N SER A 41 28.34 0.02 -8.35
CA SER A 41 29.21 1.18 -8.53
C SER A 41 28.44 2.50 -8.29
N PRO A 42 29.11 3.58 -7.88
CA PRO A 42 28.46 4.88 -7.73
C PRO A 42 27.76 5.41 -9.00
N SER A 43 28.10 4.90 -10.19
CA SER A 43 27.42 5.27 -11.45
C SER A 43 26.06 4.61 -11.58
N THR A 44 25.94 3.31 -11.36
CA THR A 44 24.65 2.60 -11.48
C THR A 44 23.63 3.10 -10.46
N ARG A 45 24.06 3.43 -9.23
CA ARG A 45 23.20 4.06 -8.22
C ARG A 45 22.63 5.41 -8.68
N ARG A 46 23.45 6.24 -9.35
CA ARG A 46 23.00 7.50 -9.95
C ARG A 46 22.04 7.27 -11.11
N THR A 47 22.26 6.26 -11.95
CA THR A 47 21.33 5.89 -13.04
C THR A 47 19.99 5.41 -12.49
N LEU A 48 19.98 4.60 -11.43
CA LEU A 48 18.75 4.15 -10.77
C LEU A 48 17.96 5.31 -10.15
N GLN A 49 18.66 6.31 -9.60
CA GLN A 49 18.00 7.53 -9.13
C GLN A 49 17.43 8.36 -10.29
N ALA A 50 18.21 8.58 -11.35
CA ALA A 50 17.76 9.32 -12.54
C ALA A 50 16.55 8.66 -13.23
N THR A 51 16.45 7.33 -13.17
CA THR A 51 15.32 6.56 -13.70
C THR A 51 14.17 6.40 -12.70
N GLY A 52 14.33 6.92 -11.48
CA GLY A 52 13.28 7.00 -10.46
C GLY A 52 13.13 5.78 -9.55
N TYR A 53 14.02 4.78 -9.62
CA TYR A 53 13.95 3.55 -8.86
C TYR A 53 14.74 3.57 -7.54
N ALA A 54 15.59 4.58 -7.32
CA ALA A 54 16.38 4.69 -6.10
C ALA A 54 16.48 6.14 -5.59
N LEU A 55 16.83 6.27 -4.32
CA LEU A 55 17.32 7.48 -3.69
C LEU A 55 18.69 7.20 -3.09
N THR A 56 19.68 8.02 -3.43
CA THR A 56 21.07 7.85 -3.00
C THR A 56 21.54 9.00 -2.14
N GLY A 57 22.60 8.79 -1.37
CA GLY A 57 23.18 9.82 -0.50
C GLY A 57 22.24 10.22 0.63
N LEU A 58 21.54 9.24 1.22
CA LEU A 58 20.63 9.48 2.33
C LEU A 58 21.34 9.23 3.67
N ILE A 59 20.84 9.87 4.72
CA ILE A 59 21.13 9.57 6.13
C ILE A 59 19.84 9.46 6.91
N LEU A 60 19.82 8.60 7.92
CA LEU A 60 18.72 8.54 8.87
C LEU A 60 18.82 9.76 9.81
N SER A 61 17.89 10.71 9.65
CA SER A 61 17.88 11.96 10.43
C SER A 61 17.09 11.82 11.72
N GLN A 62 15.97 11.08 11.68
CA GLN A 62 15.08 10.88 12.82
C GLN A 62 14.46 9.48 12.78
N CYS A 63 14.21 8.92 13.96
CA CYS A 63 13.40 7.72 14.15
C CYS A 63 12.30 8.02 15.14
N ARG A 64 11.14 7.44 14.90
CA ARG A 64 10.04 7.46 15.85
C ARG A 64 9.21 6.19 15.71
N THR A 65 8.56 5.80 16.79
CA THR A 65 7.52 4.78 16.72
C THR A 65 6.26 5.40 16.08
N GLY A 66 5.83 4.83 14.97
CA GLY A 66 4.61 5.19 14.26
C GLY A 66 3.41 4.34 14.67
N LEU A 67 2.29 4.56 13.99
CA LEU A 67 1.05 3.80 14.17
C LEU A 67 1.27 2.30 13.96
N GLY A 68 0.64 1.49 14.82
CA GLY A 68 0.79 0.04 14.79
C GLY A 68 2.08 -0.49 15.45
N GLY A 69 2.82 0.37 16.17
CA GLY A 69 4.05 -0.01 16.88
C GLY A 69 5.27 -0.18 15.99
N ARG A 70 5.21 0.32 14.74
CA ARG A 70 6.30 0.20 13.76
C ARG A 70 7.31 1.34 13.91
N VAL A 71 8.58 1.08 13.70
CA VAL A 71 9.59 2.13 13.59
C VAL A 71 9.46 2.85 12.25
N VAL A 72 9.41 4.18 12.29
CA VAL A 72 9.40 5.07 11.13
C VAL A 72 10.68 5.89 11.13
N GLY A 73 11.53 5.63 10.15
CA GLY A 73 12.75 6.41 9.90
C GLY A 73 12.48 7.55 8.92
N GLU A 74 12.99 8.74 9.23
CA GLU A 74 13.10 9.87 8.33
C GLU A 74 14.48 9.87 7.67
N PHE A 75 14.51 9.81 6.34
CA PHE A 75 15.73 9.79 5.56
C PHE A 75 15.86 11.08 4.78
N ALA A 76 16.87 11.87 5.12
CA ALA A 76 17.19 13.14 4.48
C ALA A 76 18.48 13.01 3.65
N PRO A 77 18.71 13.90 2.66
CA PRO A 77 19.97 13.93 1.94
C PRO A 77 21.14 14.23 2.90
N ASP A 78 22.25 13.53 2.69
CA ASP A 78 23.53 13.81 3.35
C ASP A 78 24.01 15.21 2.92
N PRO A 79 24.13 16.18 3.85
CA PRO A 79 24.60 17.52 3.53
C PRO A 79 25.99 17.55 2.87
N ALA A 80 26.81 16.51 3.10
CA ALA A 80 28.16 16.38 2.54
C ALA A 80 28.17 15.86 1.09
N VAL A 81 27.06 15.35 0.57
CA VAL A 81 26.96 14.73 -0.78
C VAL A 81 25.95 15.46 -1.67
N ALA A 82 25.14 16.36 -1.10
CA ALA A 82 24.21 17.19 -1.86
C ALA A 82 24.96 18.10 -2.84
N SER A 83 24.75 17.89 -4.14
CA SER A 83 25.26 18.79 -5.19
C SER A 83 24.62 20.18 -5.08
N GLU A 84 25.24 21.22 -5.65
CA GLU A 84 24.65 22.57 -5.66
C GLU A 84 23.27 22.60 -6.34
N GLU A 85 23.06 21.79 -7.37
CA GLU A 85 21.77 21.61 -8.05
C GLU A 85 20.69 20.98 -7.15
N SER A 86 21.12 20.23 -6.13
CA SER A 86 20.23 19.59 -5.16
C SER A 86 19.95 20.49 -3.96
N ARG A 87 20.37 21.75 -3.97
CA ARG A 87 20.10 22.71 -2.89
C ARG A 87 18.95 23.63 -3.27
N ALA A 88 18.10 23.90 -2.30
CA ALA A 88 17.10 24.95 -2.39
C ALA A 88 17.76 26.34 -2.45
N ALA A 89 16.99 27.37 -2.82
CA ALA A 89 17.46 28.76 -2.82
C ALA A 89 17.95 29.26 -1.44
N ASP A 90 17.53 28.61 -0.36
CA ASP A 90 17.98 28.86 1.02
C ASP A 90 19.24 28.05 1.42
N GLY A 91 19.86 27.34 0.47
CA GLY A 91 21.07 26.52 0.68
C GLY A 91 20.81 25.15 1.31
N THR A 92 19.57 24.81 1.64
CA THR A 92 19.23 23.51 2.26
C THR A 92 19.22 22.36 1.25
N PRO A 93 19.72 21.18 1.60
CA PRO A 93 19.72 20.03 0.70
C PRO A 93 18.30 19.47 0.47
N ARG A 94 18.01 19.10 -0.77
CA ARG A 94 16.77 18.45 -1.24
C ARG A 94 17.06 17.04 -1.73
N LEU A 95 16.03 16.20 -1.72
CA LEU A 95 16.09 14.90 -2.38
C LEU A 95 16.33 15.12 -3.88
N GLY A 96 17.20 14.30 -4.48
CA GLY A 96 17.33 14.28 -5.93
C GLY A 96 16.06 13.73 -6.59
N SER A 97 15.94 13.88 -7.90
CA SER A 97 14.77 13.36 -8.64
C SER A 97 14.57 11.87 -8.40
N HIS A 98 13.33 11.46 -8.10
CA HIS A 98 12.98 10.07 -7.84
C HIS A 98 11.52 9.77 -8.19
N GLY A 99 11.23 8.48 -8.42
CA GLY A 99 9.88 7.96 -8.69
C GLY A 99 9.23 7.28 -7.49
N ILE A 100 9.89 7.28 -6.33
CA ILE A 100 9.40 6.68 -5.07
C ILE A 100 8.15 7.43 -4.57
N ARG A 101 7.08 6.69 -4.27
CA ARG A 101 5.78 7.21 -3.82
C ARG A 101 5.34 6.57 -2.51
N VAL A 102 4.38 7.20 -1.83
CA VAL A 102 3.72 6.63 -0.65
C VAL A 102 3.10 5.27 -1.00
N GLY A 103 3.46 4.26 -0.22
CA GLY A 103 3.05 2.88 -0.39
C GLY A 103 4.02 2.00 -1.18
N ASP A 104 5.07 2.57 -1.79
CA ASP A 104 6.13 1.78 -2.39
C ASP A 104 6.85 0.96 -1.32
N VAL A 105 7.20 -0.28 -1.68
CA VAL A 105 8.08 -1.12 -0.86
C VAL A 105 9.49 -0.80 -1.26
N VAL A 106 10.33 -0.47 -0.28
CA VAL A 106 11.72 -0.08 -0.49
C VAL A 106 12.64 -0.88 0.41
N ARG A 107 13.87 -1.10 -0.05
CA ARG A 107 14.96 -1.60 0.80
C ARG A 107 15.94 -0.48 1.06
N VAL A 108 16.32 -0.29 2.31
CA VAL A 108 17.36 0.66 2.73
C VAL A 108 18.62 -0.10 3.07
N SER A 109 19.73 0.25 2.41
CA SER A 109 21.01 -0.43 2.56
C SER A 109 22.15 0.58 2.78
N ASP A 110 23.17 0.16 3.53
CA ASP A 110 24.42 0.90 3.68
C ASP A 110 25.24 0.89 2.38
N VAL A 111 25.79 2.04 2.02
CA VAL A 111 26.69 2.22 0.87
C VAL A 111 28.03 1.50 1.06
N ALA A 112 28.54 1.36 2.29
CA ALA A 112 29.85 0.75 2.57
C ALA A 112 29.82 -0.78 2.67
N GLY A 113 28.65 -1.38 2.94
CA GLY A 113 28.48 -2.83 3.07
C GLY A 113 28.64 -3.63 1.77
N ALA A 114 28.70 -2.94 0.63
CA ALA A 114 28.79 -3.49 -0.73
C ALA A 114 30.19 -4.04 -1.11
N GLY A 115 31.23 -3.77 -0.31
CA GLY A 115 32.63 -4.00 -0.71
C GLY A 115 33.41 -5.08 0.05
N LYS A 116 32.85 -5.76 1.06
CA LYS A 116 33.61 -6.74 1.85
C LYS A 116 33.60 -8.11 1.15
N LYS A 117 34.65 -8.38 0.34
CA LYS A 117 34.99 -9.73 -0.15
C LYS A 117 35.04 -10.70 1.04
N VAL A 118 34.22 -11.75 0.98
CA VAL A 118 34.28 -12.89 1.90
C VAL A 118 35.65 -13.54 1.74
N GLY A 119 36.44 -13.48 2.81
CA GLY A 119 37.59 -14.36 3.00
C GLY A 119 37.09 -15.79 3.00
N LYS A 120 37.74 -16.61 2.16
CA LYS A 120 37.45 -18.01 1.93
C LYS A 120 37.65 -18.81 3.22
N ASP A 121 36.57 -19.08 3.95
CA ASP A 121 36.50 -20.21 4.88
C ASP A 121 35.29 -21.07 4.56
N LYS A 122 35.60 -22.33 4.25
CA LYS A 122 34.65 -23.40 3.98
C LYS A 122 34.03 -23.84 5.30
N ASP A 123 32.71 -23.74 5.43
CA ASP A 123 31.83 -24.89 5.66
C ASP A 123 30.40 -24.48 6.08
N LYS A 124 29.44 -25.20 5.50
CA LYS A 124 28.00 -25.32 5.82
C LYS A 124 27.01 -24.34 5.18
N GLU A 125 26.52 -24.81 4.04
CA GLU A 125 25.14 -24.73 3.53
C GLU A 125 24.08 -24.16 4.51
N LYS A 126 23.76 -22.88 4.31
CA LYS A 126 22.43 -22.29 4.44
C LYS A 126 22.35 -21.16 3.41
N GLU A 127 22.30 -21.51 2.13
CA GLU A 127 22.03 -20.57 1.05
C GLU A 127 20.58 -20.06 1.13
N ARG A 128 20.41 -18.95 1.87
CA ARG A 128 19.62 -17.79 1.44
C ARG A 128 20.38 -16.56 1.88
N ASP A 129 21.25 -16.07 1.00
CA ASP A 129 21.84 -14.75 1.05
C ASP A 129 20.76 -13.71 1.36
N SER A 130 20.72 -13.21 2.60
CA SER A 130 20.00 -12.00 2.94
C SER A 130 20.77 -10.84 2.32
N GLU A 131 20.33 -10.37 1.16
CA GLU A 131 20.70 -9.08 0.57
C GLU A 131 20.68 -8.01 1.69
N LYS A 132 21.85 -7.53 2.11
CA LYS A 132 22.03 -6.68 3.31
C LYS A 132 21.26 -5.37 3.19
N GLY A 133 20.12 -5.26 3.86
CA GLY A 133 19.31 -4.05 3.95
C GLY A 133 18.00 -4.30 4.68
N VAL A 134 17.38 -3.23 5.18
CA VAL A 134 16.09 -3.31 5.89
C VAL A 134 14.97 -2.92 4.93
N GLU A 135 13.97 -3.78 4.82
CA GLU A 135 12.80 -3.53 3.97
C GLU A 135 11.73 -2.75 4.73
N GLY A 136 11.14 -1.78 4.07
CA GLY A 136 10.11 -0.92 4.62
C GLY A 136 9.13 -0.42 3.57
N VAL A 137 8.09 0.23 4.05
CA VAL A 137 7.05 0.83 3.22
C VAL A 137 7.15 2.34 3.35
N VAL A 138 7.20 3.04 2.22
CA VAL A 138 7.23 4.50 2.21
C VAL A 138 5.89 5.04 2.71
N THR A 139 5.93 5.89 3.73
CA THR A 139 4.74 6.42 4.40
C THR A 139 4.47 7.86 4.03
N ARG A 140 5.53 8.61 3.73
CA ARG A 140 5.48 10.00 3.31
C ARG A 140 6.66 10.30 2.42
N THR A 141 6.44 11.12 1.41
CA THR A 141 7.46 11.68 0.54
C THR A 141 7.36 13.20 0.62
N GLY A 142 8.46 13.90 0.82
CA GLY A 142 8.54 15.35 0.72
C GLY A 142 9.83 15.76 0.03
N ASP A 143 9.96 17.03 -0.31
CA ASP A 143 11.10 17.52 -1.11
C ASP A 143 12.45 17.39 -0.41
N ARG A 144 12.46 17.26 0.92
CA ARG A 144 13.66 17.24 1.77
C ARG A 144 13.90 15.91 2.49
N ALA A 145 12.91 15.04 2.54
CA ALA A 145 13.04 13.75 3.24
C ALA A 145 11.97 12.76 2.77
N VAL A 146 12.28 11.47 2.96
CA VAL A 146 11.35 10.37 2.79
C VAL A 146 11.18 9.63 4.13
N TRP A 147 9.95 9.29 4.48
CA TRP A 147 9.66 8.52 5.69
C TRP A 147 9.32 7.09 5.31
N ILE A 148 9.98 6.14 5.97
CA ILE A 148 9.85 4.72 5.69
C ILE A 148 9.49 4.02 7.00
N ALA A 149 8.37 3.29 7.00
CA ALA A 149 7.96 2.42 8.10
C ALA A 149 8.55 1.02 7.89
N PHE A 150 9.31 0.55 8.87
CA PHE A 150 9.90 -0.77 8.94
C PHE A 150 9.01 -1.70 9.77
N GLY A 151 9.05 -3.00 9.50
CA GLY A 151 8.17 -3.99 10.16
C GLY A 151 7.45 -4.92 9.19
N ARG A 152 7.51 -6.23 9.44
CA ARG A 152 6.81 -7.24 8.63
C ARG A 152 5.27 -7.09 8.66
N HIS A 153 4.59 -7.57 7.62
CA HIS A 153 3.12 -7.62 7.56
C HIS A 153 2.60 -8.63 8.59
N GLY A 154 1.81 -8.18 9.57
CA GLY A 154 1.29 -9.02 10.66
C GLY A 154 1.80 -8.54 12.01
N GLY A 155 0.88 -8.07 12.86
CA GLY A 155 1.16 -7.41 14.12
C GLY A 155 2.17 -8.14 15.00
N GLY A 156 3.32 -7.49 15.19
CA GLY A 156 4.36 -7.82 16.14
C GLY A 156 5.49 -6.82 15.94
N VAL A 157 5.98 -6.24 17.03
CA VAL A 157 7.27 -5.54 17.05
C VAL A 157 8.31 -6.65 16.89
N ALA A 158 8.71 -6.94 15.65
CA ALA A 158 9.88 -7.77 15.46
C ALA A 158 11.06 -6.92 15.94
N LYS A 159 11.51 -7.18 17.17
CA LYS A 159 12.66 -6.49 17.80
C LYS A 159 13.91 -6.48 16.91
N GLU A 160 14.00 -7.44 15.99
CA GLU A 160 15.01 -7.53 14.93
C GLU A 160 14.95 -6.37 13.93
N ASP A 161 13.75 -5.87 13.59
CA ASP A 161 13.59 -4.74 12.66
C ASP A 161 14.01 -3.42 13.34
N ASP A 162 13.73 -3.24 14.63
CA ASP A 162 14.13 -2.05 15.39
C ASP A 162 15.66 -1.96 15.52
N GLU A 163 16.31 -3.07 15.90
CA GLU A 163 17.77 -3.18 15.99
C GLU A 163 18.42 -2.95 14.61
N ALA A 164 17.83 -3.49 13.54
CA ALA A 164 18.34 -3.30 12.19
C ALA A 164 18.22 -1.85 11.67
N VAL A 165 17.18 -1.11 12.08
CA VAL A 165 17.03 0.32 11.75
C VAL A 165 18.02 1.17 12.56
N GLU A 166 18.25 0.85 13.83
CA GLU A 166 19.27 1.53 14.65
C GLU A 166 20.68 1.35 14.05
N GLU A 167 20.97 0.20 13.45
CA GLU A 167 22.24 -0.01 12.74
C GLU A 167 22.44 0.92 11.54
N LEU A 168 21.40 1.58 11.01
CA LEU A 168 21.54 2.55 9.92
C LEU A 168 22.01 3.93 10.40
N TRP A 169 22.01 4.19 11.71
CA TRP A 169 22.39 5.50 12.25
C TRP A 169 23.84 5.85 11.94
N GLY A 170 24.09 7.09 11.53
CA GLY A 170 25.43 7.58 11.20
C GLY A 170 26.06 6.96 9.93
N LYS A 171 25.33 6.09 9.22
CA LYS A 171 25.79 5.51 7.94
C LYS A 171 25.23 6.28 6.76
N LYS A 172 25.96 6.26 5.65
CA LYS A 172 25.44 6.72 4.35
C LYS A 172 24.64 5.58 3.75
N VAL A 173 23.36 5.82 3.53
CA VAL A 173 22.43 4.81 3.02
C VAL A 173 21.88 5.20 1.66
N TRP A 174 21.28 4.23 1.00
CA TRP A 174 20.48 4.44 -0.20
C TRP A 174 19.22 3.58 -0.09
N ALA A 175 18.12 4.07 -0.66
CA ALA A 175 16.84 3.39 -0.68
C ALA A 175 16.50 2.97 -2.10
N ILE A 176 16.10 1.73 -2.29
CA ILE A 176 15.75 1.18 -3.60
C ILE A 176 14.33 0.64 -3.61
N LYS A 177 13.58 0.94 -4.67
CA LYS A 177 12.23 0.44 -4.88
C LYS A 177 12.27 -1.06 -5.25
N LEU A 178 11.51 -1.85 -4.50
CA LEU A 178 11.30 -3.28 -4.73
C LEU A 178 10.02 -3.51 -5.53
N ALA A 179 9.99 -4.59 -6.31
CA ALA A 179 8.79 -5.04 -7.01
C ALA A 179 7.68 -5.40 -6.01
N ASN A 180 6.44 -5.02 -6.32
CA ASN A 180 5.30 -5.29 -5.44
C ASN A 180 4.62 -6.63 -5.76
N ASP A 181 5.24 -7.73 -5.33
CA ASP A 181 4.75 -9.08 -5.58
C ASP A 181 3.33 -9.37 -5.04
N VAL A 182 2.91 -8.65 -4.00
CA VAL A 182 1.60 -8.88 -3.36
C VAL A 182 0.46 -8.51 -4.32
N THR A 183 0.61 -7.42 -5.07
CA THR A 183 -0.40 -6.98 -6.04
C THR A 183 -0.57 -8.02 -7.14
N TYR A 184 0.53 -8.47 -7.75
CA TYR A 184 0.50 -9.52 -8.78
C TYR A 184 -0.04 -10.85 -8.25
N ARG A 185 0.31 -11.23 -7.03
CA ARG A 185 -0.21 -12.46 -6.42
C ARG A 185 -1.74 -12.42 -6.28
N ARG A 186 -2.30 -11.29 -5.83
CA ARG A 186 -3.76 -11.13 -5.69
C ARG A 186 -4.49 -11.13 -7.04
N MET A 187 -3.93 -10.43 -8.03
CA MET A 187 -4.49 -10.41 -9.39
C MET A 187 -4.45 -11.82 -10.01
N ARG A 188 -3.31 -12.51 -9.92
CA ARG A 188 -3.16 -13.90 -10.40
C ARG A 188 -4.13 -14.86 -9.72
N GLN A 189 -4.23 -14.84 -8.39
CA GLN A 189 -5.18 -15.68 -7.65
C GLN A 189 -6.63 -15.50 -8.14
N THR A 190 -7.02 -14.26 -8.47
CA THR A 190 -8.36 -13.96 -9.00
C THR A 190 -8.53 -14.54 -10.40
N MET A 191 -7.56 -14.33 -11.29
CA MET A 191 -7.62 -14.85 -12.65
C MET A 191 -7.53 -16.39 -12.70
N GLU A 192 -6.66 -17.01 -11.89
CA GLU A 192 -6.57 -18.47 -11.74
C GLU A 192 -7.90 -19.09 -11.28
N LYS A 193 -8.63 -18.40 -10.39
CA LYS A 193 -9.98 -18.81 -10.01
C LYS A 193 -10.94 -18.70 -11.19
N MET A 194 -10.91 -17.58 -11.93
CA MET A 194 -11.79 -17.35 -13.07
C MET A 194 -11.55 -18.31 -14.24
N VAL A 195 -10.31 -18.74 -14.47
CA VAL A 195 -9.98 -19.78 -15.47
C VAL A 195 -10.71 -21.10 -15.19
N LYS A 196 -10.92 -21.44 -13.92
CA LYS A 196 -11.55 -22.69 -13.51
C LYS A 196 -13.08 -22.60 -13.43
N MET A 197 -13.66 -21.43 -13.69
CA MET A 197 -15.11 -21.24 -13.58
C MET A 197 -15.83 -21.87 -14.77
N THR A 198 -16.99 -22.44 -14.47
CA THR A 198 -17.97 -22.93 -15.44
C THR A 198 -19.14 -21.96 -15.52
N GLU A 199 -20.01 -22.09 -16.52
CA GLU A 199 -21.18 -21.21 -16.64
C GLU A 199 -22.11 -21.24 -15.41
N SER A 200 -22.12 -22.35 -14.68
CA SER A 200 -22.88 -22.49 -13.43
C SER A 200 -22.37 -21.59 -12.30
N ASP A 201 -21.10 -21.19 -12.36
CA ASP A 201 -20.46 -20.31 -11.37
C ASP A 201 -20.69 -18.81 -11.66
N TYR A 202 -21.24 -18.48 -12.83
CA TYR A 202 -21.36 -17.09 -13.28
C TYR A 202 -22.52 -16.38 -12.58
N SER A 203 -22.19 -15.34 -11.82
CA SER A 203 -23.18 -14.42 -11.28
C SER A 203 -23.88 -13.63 -12.38
N HIS A 204 -25.05 -13.04 -12.09
CA HIS A 204 -25.75 -12.18 -13.02
C HIS A 204 -24.88 -11.01 -13.51
N PHE A 205 -24.18 -10.35 -12.59
CA PHE A 205 -23.22 -9.28 -12.92
C PHE A 205 -22.14 -9.76 -13.90
N MET A 206 -21.56 -10.95 -13.70
CA MET A 206 -20.56 -11.48 -14.63
C MET A 206 -21.17 -11.73 -16.02
N ARG A 207 -22.38 -12.28 -16.08
CA ARG A 207 -23.07 -12.49 -17.36
C ARG A 207 -23.28 -11.17 -18.11
N VAL A 208 -23.67 -10.10 -17.40
CA VAL A 208 -23.81 -8.76 -17.98
C VAL A 208 -22.45 -8.19 -18.42
N ALA A 209 -21.45 -8.24 -17.54
CA ALA A 209 -20.13 -7.65 -17.79
C ALA A 209 -19.38 -8.30 -18.97
N PHE A 210 -19.62 -9.59 -19.23
CA PHE A 210 -19.01 -10.36 -20.32
C PHE A 210 -19.91 -10.52 -21.55
N GLY A 211 -21.06 -9.84 -21.58
CA GLY A 211 -21.97 -9.81 -22.73
C GLY A 211 -22.79 -11.09 -22.93
N HIS A 212 -22.86 -11.98 -21.94
CA HIS A 212 -23.75 -13.15 -21.98
C HIS A 212 -25.23 -12.79 -21.77
N THR A 213 -25.52 -11.63 -21.18
CA THR A 213 -26.88 -11.12 -21.03
C THR A 213 -26.89 -9.59 -20.97
N THR A 214 -28.05 -8.98 -21.09
CA THR A 214 -28.23 -7.53 -20.99
C THR A 214 -28.56 -7.13 -19.56
N PRO A 215 -28.17 -5.92 -19.10
CA PRO A 215 -28.61 -5.40 -17.80
C PRO A 215 -30.13 -5.43 -17.66
N LEU A 216 -30.62 -5.67 -16.45
CA LEU A 216 -32.03 -5.57 -16.11
C LEU A 216 -32.54 -4.15 -16.35
N GLN A 217 -33.84 -4.03 -16.61
CA GLN A 217 -34.50 -2.74 -16.70
C GLN A 217 -34.37 -1.97 -15.38
N LEU A 218 -34.33 -0.64 -15.51
CA LEU A 218 -34.25 0.27 -14.38
C LEU A 218 -35.46 0.08 -13.46
N ASP A 219 -35.18 0.01 -12.16
CA ASP A 219 -36.20 -0.12 -11.13
C ASP A 219 -36.45 1.24 -10.48
N THR A 220 -37.23 2.06 -11.18
CA THR A 220 -37.59 3.41 -10.72
C THR A 220 -38.48 3.37 -9.48
N GLU A 221 -39.27 2.31 -9.30
CA GLU A 221 -40.18 2.18 -8.16
C GLU A 221 -39.44 1.84 -6.86
N ALA A 222 -38.43 0.95 -6.89
CA ALA A 222 -37.64 0.65 -5.70
C ALA A 222 -36.73 1.81 -5.26
N CYS A 223 -36.46 2.77 -6.15
CA CYS A 223 -35.65 3.95 -5.83
C CYS A 223 -36.36 4.89 -4.84
N GLY A 224 -37.70 5.02 -4.97
CA GLY A 224 -38.51 5.96 -4.20
C GLY A 224 -38.13 7.43 -4.46
N PRO A 225 -38.79 8.39 -3.79
CA PRO A 225 -38.37 9.78 -3.84
C PRO A 225 -36.96 9.95 -3.27
N VAL A 226 -36.12 10.69 -3.97
CA VAL A 226 -34.73 10.97 -3.57
C VAL A 226 -34.66 12.39 -3.02
N GLU A 227 -34.48 12.52 -1.71
CA GLU A 227 -34.16 13.80 -1.06
C GLU A 227 -32.64 13.97 -1.03
N PHE A 228 -32.13 14.87 -1.86
CA PHE A 228 -30.69 15.12 -1.96
C PHE A 228 -30.18 15.86 -0.71
N THR A 229 -29.08 15.36 -0.14
CA THR A 229 -28.45 15.95 1.05
C THR A 229 -27.64 17.20 0.69
N ASP A 230 -26.99 17.20 -0.48
CA ASP A 230 -26.26 18.35 -1.00
C ASP A 230 -27.15 19.22 -1.92
N PRO A 231 -27.53 20.45 -1.49
CA PRO A 231 -28.37 21.33 -2.29
C PRO A 231 -27.65 21.93 -3.51
N THR A 232 -26.33 21.81 -3.59
CA THR A 232 -25.51 22.42 -4.65
C THR A 232 -25.38 21.54 -5.90
N LEU A 233 -25.96 20.33 -5.87
CA LEU A 233 -25.94 19.42 -7.01
C LEU A 233 -26.70 19.99 -8.21
N ASN A 234 -26.08 19.93 -9.38
CA ASN A 234 -26.75 20.27 -10.62
C ASN A 234 -27.62 19.11 -11.14
N ASP A 235 -28.45 19.38 -12.15
CA ASP A 235 -29.44 18.42 -12.62
C ASP A 235 -28.80 17.17 -13.24
N SER A 236 -27.69 17.32 -13.96
CA SER A 236 -26.95 16.17 -14.52
C SER A 236 -26.40 15.25 -13.43
N GLN A 237 -25.93 15.81 -12.31
CA GLN A 237 -25.46 15.01 -11.17
C GLN A 237 -26.64 14.30 -10.48
N LYS A 238 -27.78 14.99 -10.31
CA LYS A 238 -29.00 14.40 -9.73
C LYS A 238 -29.52 13.24 -10.58
N GLU A 239 -29.57 13.42 -11.90
CA GLU A 239 -29.96 12.39 -12.85
C GLU A 239 -29.01 11.18 -12.78
N ALA A 240 -27.69 11.40 -12.75
CA ALA A 240 -26.71 10.33 -12.61
C ALA A 240 -26.88 9.53 -11.30
N ILE A 241 -27.20 10.20 -10.20
CA ILE A 241 -27.47 9.54 -8.90
C ILE A 241 -28.76 8.73 -8.97
N GLN A 242 -29.84 9.29 -9.51
CA GLN A 242 -31.12 8.60 -9.66
C GLN A 242 -30.99 7.36 -10.56
N PHE A 243 -30.28 7.50 -11.69
CA PHE A 243 -29.97 6.40 -12.60
C PHE A 243 -29.18 5.30 -11.88
N ALA A 244 -28.16 5.66 -11.11
CA ALA A 244 -27.35 4.69 -10.37
C ALA A 244 -28.14 3.97 -9.27
N LEU A 245 -29.06 4.67 -8.58
CA LEU A 245 -29.94 4.08 -7.57
C LEU A 245 -30.99 3.13 -8.17
N ALA A 246 -31.48 3.42 -9.38
CA ALA A 246 -32.43 2.58 -10.11
C ALA A 246 -31.78 1.40 -10.84
N SER A 247 -30.46 1.43 -11.02
CA SER A 247 -29.69 0.38 -11.70
C SER A 247 -29.43 -0.80 -10.77
N ARG A 248 -29.93 -1.99 -11.14
CA ARG A 248 -29.76 -3.21 -10.32
C ARG A 248 -28.42 -3.92 -10.52
N ASP A 249 -27.86 -3.88 -11.73
CA ASP A 249 -26.67 -4.66 -12.11
C ASP A 249 -25.40 -3.83 -12.19
N ILE A 250 -25.41 -2.81 -13.05
CA ILE A 250 -24.26 -1.95 -13.32
C ILE A 250 -24.74 -0.56 -13.72
N ALA A 251 -24.12 0.47 -13.15
CA ALA A 251 -24.28 1.85 -13.56
C ALA A 251 -22.91 2.44 -13.90
N LEU A 252 -22.81 3.13 -15.02
CA LEU A 252 -21.58 3.79 -15.47
C LEU A 252 -21.80 5.30 -15.46
N ILE A 253 -21.22 5.98 -14.46
CA ILE A 253 -21.23 7.44 -14.38
C ILE A 253 -19.94 7.97 -15.01
N HIS A 254 -20.08 8.66 -16.13
CA HIS A 254 -18.96 9.37 -16.76
C HIS A 254 -18.94 10.82 -16.31
N GLY A 255 -17.79 11.29 -15.81
CA GLY A 255 -17.57 12.71 -15.56
C GLY A 255 -16.25 13.19 -16.13
N PRO A 256 -16.24 14.22 -17.00
CA PRO A 256 -15.03 14.91 -17.43
C PRO A 256 -14.23 15.53 -16.25
N PRO A 257 -13.01 16.04 -16.47
CA PRO A 257 -12.26 16.78 -15.46
C PRO A 257 -13.08 17.97 -14.92
N GLY A 258 -13.07 18.17 -13.59
CA GLY A 258 -13.75 19.30 -12.95
C GLY A 258 -15.27 19.17 -12.75
N THR A 259 -15.94 18.14 -13.27
CA THR A 259 -17.42 18.03 -13.19
C THR A 259 -17.99 17.53 -11.86
N GLY A 260 -17.18 17.49 -10.81
CA GLY A 260 -17.64 17.12 -9.48
C GLY A 260 -17.97 15.63 -9.30
N LYS A 261 -17.37 14.71 -10.07
CA LYS A 261 -17.54 13.24 -9.92
C LYS A 261 -17.54 12.77 -8.45
N THR A 262 -16.59 13.27 -7.67
CA THR A 262 -16.47 12.89 -6.26
C THR A 262 -17.65 13.41 -5.44
N HIS A 263 -18.17 14.61 -5.73
CA HIS A 263 -19.39 15.11 -5.08
C HIS A 263 -20.60 14.22 -5.40
N THR A 264 -20.77 13.86 -6.67
CA THR A 264 -21.83 12.93 -7.11
C THR A 264 -21.72 11.58 -6.40
N LEU A 265 -20.52 11.02 -6.29
CA LEU A 265 -20.28 9.73 -5.64
C LEU A 265 -20.53 9.80 -4.12
N ILE A 266 -20.17 10.90 -3.46
CA ILE A 266 -20.46 11.10 -2.03
C ILE A 266 -21.96 11.11 -1.79
N GLU A 267 -22.74 11.87 -2.57
CA GLU A 267 -24.19 11.87 -2.44
C GLU A 267 -24.77 10.48 -2.68
N LEU A 268 -24.34 9.78 -3.73
CA LEU A 268 -24.79 8.41 -4.01
C LEU A 268 -24.54 7.46 -2.83
N ILE A 269 -23.36 7.55 -2.18
CA ILE A 269 -23.06 6.78 -0.97
C ILE A 269 -24.03 7.13 0.15
N LEU A 270 -24.29 8.41 0.41
CA LEU A 270 -25.24 8.84 1.45
C LEU A 270 -26.64 8.27 1.20
N GLN A 271 -27.10 8.32 -0.04
CA GLN A 271 -28.40 7.77 -0.45
C GLN A 271 -28.50 6.25 -0.24
N LEU A 272 -27.43 5.51 -0.54
CA LEU A 272 -27.37 4.06 -0.31
C LEU A 272 -27.29 3.71 1.18
N VAL A 273 -26.56 4.50 1.99
CA VAL A 273 -26.47 4.33 3.44
C VAL A 273 -27.82 4.60 4.12
N GLN A 274 -28.53 5.66 3.71
CA GLN A 274 -29.89 5.94 4.21
C GLN A 274 -30.86 4.78 3.91
N ARG A 275 -30.67 4.10 2.78
CA ARG A 275 -31.40 2.88 2.39
C ARG A 275 -30.86 1.60 3.06
N LYS A 276 -30.03 1.73 4.10
CA LYS A 276 -29.44 0.64 4.90
C LYS A 276 -28.66 -0.39 4.06
N LYS A 277 -28.08 0.03 2.93
CA LYS A 277 -27.22 -0.84 2.11
C LYS A 277 -25.81 -0.90 2.70
N ARG A 278 -25.16 -2.04 2.54
CA ARG A 278 -23.71 -2.20 2.81
C ARG A 278 -22.96 -1.95 1.52
N ILE A 279 -21.93 -1.10 1.59
CA ILE A 279 -21.24 -0.57 0.43
C ILE A 279 -19.75 -0.86 0.57
N LEU A 280 -19.15 -1.39 -0.48
CA LEU A 280 -17.70 -1.47 -0.64
C LEU A 280 -17.27 -0.41 -1.64
N VAL A 281 -16.45 0.53 -1.20
CA VAL A 281 -15.87 1.56 -2.07
C VAL A 281 -14.43 1.20 -2.36
N CYS A 282 -14.09 1.11 -3.65
CA CYS A 282 -12.75 0.83 -4.14
C CYS A 282 -12.26 1.98 -5.00
N GLY A 283 -10.94 2.22 -5.00
CA GLY A 283 -10.30 3.22 -5.85
C GLY A 283 -8.91 2.74 -6.30
N PRO A 284 -8.39 3.27 -7.42
CA PRO A 284 -7.11 2.83 -7.97
C PRO A 284 -5.90 3.26 -7.13
N SER A 285 -6.07 4.23 -6.23
CA SER A 285 -5.01 4.72 -5.34
C SER A 285 -5.50 4.98 -3.92
N ASN A 286 -4.60 4.92 -2.92
CA ASN A 286 -4.95 5.25 -1.54
C ASN A 286 -5.55 6.66 -1.44
N VAL A 287 -4.91 7.65 -2.08
CA VAL A 287 -5.38 9.04 -2.10
C VAL A 287 -6.81 9.16 -2.64
N SER A 288 -7.15 8.41 -3.70
CA SER A 288 -8.51 8.45 -4.26
C SER A 288 -9.57 7.97 -3.26
N VAL A 289 -9.25 6.94 -2.47
CA VAL A 289 -10.16 6.42 -1.44
C VAL A 289 -10.17 7.33 -0.21
N ASP A 290 -9.02 7.83 0.22
CA ASP A 290 -8.90 8.71 1.37
C ASP A 290 -9.70 10.01 1.15
N ASN A 291 -9.64 10.59 -0.04
CA ASN A 291 -10.44 11.76 -0.44
C ASN A 291 -11.97 11.53 -0.36
N ILE A 292 -12.43 10.28 -0.47
CA ILE A 292 -13.84 9.92 -0.29
C ILE A 292 -14.14 9.87 1.22
N VAL A 293 -13.28 9.21 2.00
CA VAL A 293 -13.45 9.11 3.45
C VAL A 293 -13.43 10.49 4.12
N GLU A 294 -12.52 11.39 3.73
CA GLU A 294 -12.48 12.77 4.24
C GLU A 294 -13.79 13.52 4.04
N ARG A 295 -14.45 13.33 2.88
CA ARG A 295 -15.73 13.97 2.59
C ARG A 295 -16.92 13.32 3.31
N LEU A 296 -16.82 12.04 3.63
CA LEU A 296 -17.84 11.31 4.39
C LEU A 296 -17.73 11.53 5.90
N ALA A 297 -16.53 11.76 6.43
CA ALA A 297 -16.29 11.89 7.88
C ALA A 297 -17.18 12.96 8.55
N PRO A 298 -17.33 14.20 8.01
CA PRO A 298 -18.21 15.21 8.59
C PRO A 298 -19.71 14.84 8.56
N LYS A 299 -20.11 13.91 7.67
CA LYS A 299 -21.50 13.46 7.52
C LYS A 299 -21.91 12.43 8.56
N LYS A 300 -21.00 12.04 9.47
CA LYS A 300 -21.22 11.07 10.57
C LYS A 300 -21.78 9.72 10.12
N VAL A 301 -21.45 9.31 8.88
CA VAL A 301 -21.77 7.97 8.39
C VAL A 301 -20.73 6.96 8.90
N PRO A 302 -21.13 5.72 9.23
CA PRO A 302 -20.19 4.70 9.67
C PRO A 302 -19.30 4.27 8.49
N VAL A 303 -17.99 4.53 8.61
CA VAL A 303 -16.99 4.22 7.58
C VAL A 303 -15.82 3.49 8.22
N VAL A 304 -15.35 2.43 7.53
CA VAL A 304 -14.14 1.70 7.89
C VAL A 304 -13.18 1.73 6.70
N ARG A 305 -12.02 2.35 6.88
CA ARG A 305 -10.94 2.40 5.90
C ARG A 305 -10.01 1.21 6.07
N ILE A 306 -10.03 0.29 5.11
CA ILE A 306 -9.13 -0.87 5.07
C ILE A 306 -7.86 -0.49 4.32
N GLY A 307 -6.75 -0.39 5.02
CA GLY A 307 -5.44 -0.09 4.44
C GLY A 307 -4.41 0.05 5.55
N HIS A 308 -3.15 -0.07 5.19
CA HIS A 308 -2.08 0.11 6.16
C HIS A 308 -2.04 1.59 6.61
N PRO A 309 -2.11 1.93 7.92
CA PRO A 309 -2.20 3.32 8.41
C PRO A 309 -1.13 4.23 7.82
N ALA A 310 0.08 3.70 7.68
CA ALA A 310 1.20 4.42 7.11
C ALA A 310 1.03 4.86 5.64
N ARG A 311 0.04 4.32 4.91
CA ARG A 311 -0.29 4.69 3.53
C ARG A 311 -1.54 5.57 3.42
N LEU A 312 -2.12 5.97 4.55
CA LEU A 312 -3.36 6.75 4.63
C LEU A 312 -3.04 8.22 4.90
N LEU A 313 -3.93 9.10 4.45
CA LEU A 313 -3.91 10.49 4.87
C LEU A 313 -4.15 10.64 6.38
N PRO A 314 -3.50 11.59 7.08
CA PRO A 314 -3.65 11.78 8.52
C PRO A 314 -5.11 11.98 8.98
N SER A 315 -5.87 12.74 8.19
CA SER A 315 -7.31 13.02 8.37
C SER A 315 -8.20 11.78 8.36
N VAL A 316 -7.74 10.68 7.77
CA VAL A 316 -8.50 9.44 7.59
C VAL A 316 -8.08 8.35 8.58
N LEU A 317 -7.00 8.56 9.33
CA LEU A 317 -6.43 7.55 10.24
C LEU A 317 -7.43 7.07 11.30
N GLU A 318 -8.25 7.96 11.84
CA GLU A 318 -9.28 7.64 12.84
C GLU A 318 -10.34 6.66 12.31
N HIS A 319 -10.53 6.62 10.99
CA HIS A 319 -11.43 5.69 10.32
C HIS A 319 -10.76 4.38 9.90
N SER A 320 -9.44 4.22 10.12
CA SER A 320 -8.73 3.02 9.72
C SER A 320 -9.10 1.81 10.58
N LEU A 321 -9.18 0.63 9.96
CA LEU A 321 -9.50 -0.61 10.67
C LEU A 321 -8.56 -0.86 11.87
N GLU A 322 -7.27 -0.56 11.70
CA GLU A 322 -6.27 -0.75 12.76
C GLU A 322 -6.49 0.20 13.95
N VAL A 323 -6.80 1.47 13.70
CA VAL A 323 -7.08 2.42 14.78
C VAL A 323 -8.40 2.10 15.46
N LEU A 324 -9.47 1.83 14.69
CA LEU A 324 -10.79 1.49 15.23
C LEU A 324 -10.75 0.23 16.11
N THR A 325 -9.94 -0.76 15.75
CA THR A 325 -9.78 -1.95 16.59
C THR A 325 -8.99 -1.66 17.86
N GLN A 326 -8.01 -0.75 17.85
CA GLN A 326 -7.22 -0.37 19.03
C GLN A 326 -7.96 0.58 19.99
N THR A 327 -8.82 1.46 19.47
CA THR A 327 -9.58 2.42 20.28
C THR A 327 -10.90 1.86 20.81
N SER A 328 -11.32 0.69 20.31
CA SER A 328 -12.48 -0.04 20.86
C SER A 328 -12.18 -0.63 22.24
N ASP A 329 -13.21 -0.90 23.05
CA ASP A 329 -13.08 -1.60 24.33
C ASP A 329 -12.41 -2.98 24.17
N ALA A 330 -12.64 -3.65 23.03
CA ALA A 330 -11.96 -4.88 22.65
C ALA A 330 -10.46 -4.66 22.33
N GLY A 331 -10.09 -3.46 21.86
CA GLY A 331 -8.70 -3.04 21.63
C GLY A 331 -7.90 -2.88 22.92
N GLY A 332 -8.54 -2.37 23.97
CA GLY A 332 -7.97 -2.34 25.33
C GLY A 332 -7.59 -3.75 25.79
N ILE A 333 -8.50 -4.71 25.64
CA ILE A 333 -8.26 -6.12 25.98
C ILE A 333 -7.09 -6.71 25.18
N VAL A 334 -7.01 -6.45 23.86
CA VAL A 334 -5.89 -6.93 23.02
C VAL A 334 -4.56 -6.30 23.44
N LYS A 335 -4.56 -5.02 23.85
CA LYS A 335 -3.38 -4.32 24.33
C LYS A 335 -2.88 -4.90 25.66
N ASP A 336 -3.79 -5.20 26.57
CA ASP A 336 -3.48 -5.82 27.85
C ASP A 336 -2.95 -7.25 27.67
N ILE A 337 -3.56 -8.05 26.80
CA ILE A 337 -3.07 -9.39 26.43
C ILE A 337 -1.67 -9.31 25.83
N ARG A 338 -1.41 -8.36 24.93
CA ARG A 338 -0.06 -8.17 24.35
C ARG A 338 0.97 -7.77 25.40
N LYS A 339 0.61 -6.86 26.30
CA LYS A 339 1.49 -6.44 27.40
C LYS A 339 1.87 -7.61 28.29
N GLU A 340 0.91 -8.46 28.67
CA GLU A 340 1.20 -9.68 29.43
C GLU A 340 2.09 -10.67 28.67
N ILE A 341 1.88 -10.84 27.36
CA ILE A 341 2.71 -11.70 26.51
C ILE A 341 4.16 -11.17 26.50
N ASP A 342 4.34 -9.88 26.29
CA ASP A 342 5.67 -9.25 26.23
C ASP A 342 6.41 -9.34 27.58
N GLU A 343 5.70 -9.13 28.69
CA GLU A 343 6.22 -9.31 30.04
C GLU A 343 6.65 -10.77 30.31
N LYS A 344 5.80 -11.73 29.93
CA LYS A 344 6.12 -13.17 30.04
C LYS A 344 7.31 -13.54 29.17
N GLN A 345 7.39 -13.06 27.93
CA GLN A 345 8.53 -13.31 27.05
C GLN A 345 9.82 -12.70 27.59
N ALA A 346 9.77 -11.49 28.16
CA ALA A 346 10.91 -10.86 28.80
C ALA A 346 11.39 -11.66 30.03
N SER A 347 10.47 -12.21 30.82
CA SER A 347 10.78 -13.05 31.98
C SER A 347 11.46 -14.37 31.59
N ILE A 348 10.98 -15.02 30.51
CA ILE A 348 11.53 -16.26 29.95
C ILE A 348 12.95 -16.03 29.40
N ARG A 349 13.20 -14.88 28.76
CA ARG A 349 14.53 -14.51 28.26
C ARG A 349 15.53 -14.27 29.40
N LYS A 350 15.10 -13.62 30.49
CA LYS A 350 15.95 -13.42 31.69
C LYS A 350 16.35 -14.75 32.35
N THR A 351 15.43 -15.70 32.47
CA THR A 351 15.74 -17.03 33.02
C THR A 351 16.67 -17.83 32.10
N ARG A 352 16.51 -17.73 30.78
CA ARG A 352 17.37 -18.42 29.81
C ARG A 352 18.81 -17.88 29.81
N SER A 353 18.97 -16.54 29.82
CA SER A 353 20.27 -15.88 29.98
C SER A 353 20.94 -16.21 31.32
N GLY A 354 20.17 -16.29 32.42
CA GLY A 354 20.67 -16.68 33.73
C GLY A 354 21.15 -18.14 33.80
N ARG A 355 20.48 -19.06 33.10
CA ARG A 355 20.85 -20.48 33.02
C ARG A 355 22.14 -20.68 32.20
N GLU A 356 22.29 -19.95 31.10
CA GLU A 356 23.50 -19.98 30.27
C GLU A 356 24.71 -19.34 30.97
N ARG A 357 24.50 -18.32 31.81
CA ARG A 357 25.57 -17.72 32.65
C ARG A 357 26.07 -18.66 33.75
N ARG A 358 25.20 -19.48 34.34
CA ARG A 358 25.57 -20.48 35.36
C ARG A 358 26.19 -21.75 34.79
N ALA A 359 26.04 -22.01 33.50
CA ALA A 359 26.68 -23.14 32.83
C ALA A 359 28.09 -22.84 32.30
N ARG A 360 28.57 -21.59 32.44
CA ARG A 360 29.90 -21.11 32.01
C ARG A 360 30.83 -20.74 33.17
N VAL A 361 30.41 -20.97 34.41
CA VAL A 361 31.23 -20.92 35.64
C VAL A 361 31.28 -22.33 36.17
#